data_AF-A0A2D7T0R3-F1
#
_entry.id   AF-A0A2D7T0R3-F1
#
_cell.length_a   1.000
_cell.length_b   1.000
_cell.length_c   1.000
_cell.angle_alpha   90.00
_cell.angle_beta   90.00
_cell.angle_gamma   90.00
#
_symmetry.space_group_name_H-M   'P 1'
#
loop_
_entity.id
_entity.type
_entity.pdbx_description
1 polymer ?
#
loop_
_entity_poly.entity_id
_entity_poly.type
_entity_poly.pdbx_seq_one_letter_code
_entity_poly.pdbx_strand_id
1 'polypeptide(L)' 'MENDTWQIDENLFKVHISSDEYKEIKEEFNIKNTCKYMKKGEIFAYDIIVDKDELKKVTKRLEEFDC' A
#
# COMPACT_ATOMS: atom_id res chain seq x y z
N MET A 1 -3.70 11.30 -7.01
CA MET A 1 -4.25 10.05 -6.44
C MET A 1 -5.44 10.39 -5.54
N GLU A 2 -6.68 10.32 -6.06
CA GLU A 2 -7.89 10.47 -5.23
C GLU A 2 -8.23 9.12 -4.58
N ASN A 3 -7.87 8.97 -3.30
CA ASN A 3 -8.43 8.03 -2.32
C ASN A 3 -8.14 6.53 -2.44
N ASP A 4 -6.87 6.14 -2.60
CA ASP A 4 -6.40 4.76 -2.36
C ASP A 4 -6.08 4.49 -0.88
N THR A 5 -6.43 5.38 0.05
CA THR A 5 -6.18 5.22 1.49
C THR A 5 -7.48 5.32 2.29
N TRP A 6 -7.71 4.36 3.19
CA TRP A 6 -8.84 4.35 4.13
C TRP A 6 -8.35 4.24 5.57
N GLN A 7 -8.87 5.09 6.45
CA GLN A 7 -8.66 4.91 7.88
C GLN A 7 -9.56 3.79 8.39
N ILE A 8 -8.97 2.79 9.05
CA ILE A 8 -9.69 1.65 9.63
C ILE A 8 -9.77 1.72 11.16
N ASP A 9 -8.84 2.43 11.79
CA ASP A 9 -8.82 2.70 13.24
C ASP A 9 -8.08 4.03 13.52
N GLU A 10 -7.96 4.47 14.78
CA GLU A 10 -7.32 5.75 15.15
C GLU A 10 -5.86 5.85 14.64
N ASN A 11 -5.15 4.73 14.64
CA ASN A 11 -3.74 4.65 14.21
C ASN A 11 -3.48 3.59 13.14
N LEU A 12 -4.50 3.12 12.42
CA LEU A 12 -4.35 2.12 11.38
C LEU A 12 -5.04 2.56 10.10
N PHE A 13 -4.34 2.38 8.99
CA PHE A 13 -4.74 2.79 7.66
C PHE A 13 -4.56 1.62 6.70
N LYS A 14 -5.52 1.49 5.80
CA LYS A 14 -5.48 0.58 4.66
C LYS A 14 -5.07 1.38 3.43
N VAL A 15 -4.03 0.97 2.73
CA VAL A 15 -3.58 1.60 1.49
C VAL A 15 -3.69 0.59 0.35
N HIS A 16 -4.44 0.93 -0.69
CA HIS A 16 -4.50 0.17 -1.93
C HIS A 16 -3.36 0.61 -2.85
N ILE A 17 -2.61 -0.36 -3.37
CA ILE A 17 -1.48 -0.09 -4.24
C ILE A 17 -1.40 -1.15 -5.34
N SER A 18 -0.84 -0.78 -6.49
CA SER A 18 -0.63 -1.73 -7.58
C SER A 18 0.41 -2.80 -7.21
N SER A 19 0.40 -3.92 -7.94
CA SER A 19 1.38 -4.97 -7.69
C SER A 19 2.82 -4.53 -7.96
N ASP A 20 3.06 -3.55 -8.82
CA ASP A 20 4.41 -3.10 -9.15
C ASP A 20 4.94 -2.18 -8.05
N GLU A 21 4.14 -1.21 -7.60
CA GLU A 21 4.48 -0.37 -6.45
C GLU A 21 4.71 -1.21 -5.19
N TYR A 22 3.87 -2.23 -4.94
CA TYR A 22 4.04 -3.14 -3.81
C TYR A 22 5.39 -3.86 -3.82
N LYS A 23 5.88 -4.30 -4.99
CA LYS A 23 7.16 -5.01 -5.07
C LYS A 23 8.33 -4.13 -4.63
N GLU A 24 8.26 -2.84 -4.95
CA GLU A 24 9.30 -1.87 -4.60
C GLU A 24 9.27 -1.52 -3.10
N ILE A 25 8.08 -1.40 -2.51
CA ILE A 25 7.95 -0.90 -1.13
C ILE A 25 7.89 -2.01 -0.07
N LYS A 26 7.54 -3.25 -0.41
CA LYS A 26 7.34 -4.34 0.57
C LYS A 26 8.56 -4.61 1.45
N GLU A 27 9.77 -4.49 0.89
CA GLU A 27 11.02 -4.76 1.59
C GLU A 27 11.45 -3.57 2.45
N GLU A 28 11.18 -2.34 1.98
CA GLU A 28 11.49 -1.09 2.69
C GLU A 28 10.65 -0.92 3.95
N PHE A 29 9.36 -1.29 3.90
CA PHE A 29 8.41 -1.09 5.01
C PHE A 29 8.10 -2.36 5.80
N ASN A 30 8.72 -3.50 5.50
CA ASN A 30 8.51 -4.78 6.20
C ASN A 30 7.01 -5.12 6.38
N ILE A 31 6.22 -4.97 5.31
CA ILE A 31 4.76 -5.04 5.36
C ILE A 31 4.32 -6.46 5.71
N LYS A 32 3.71 -6.62 6.90
CA LYS A 32 3.27 -7.93 7.41
C LYS A 32 1.85 -8.30 7.04
N ASN A 33 0.96 -7.32 7.00
CA ASN A 33 -0.47 -7.52 6.82
C ASN A 33 -0.91 -7.02 5.45
N THR A 34 -1.12 -7.95 4.52
CA THR A 34 -1.52 -7.63 3.15
C THR A 34 -2.68 -8.51 2.68
N CYS A 35 -3.58 -7.89 1.91
CA CYS A 35 -4.57 -8.59 1.12
C CYS A 35 -4.18 -8.46 -0.34
N LYS A 36 -4.18 -9.57 -1.10
CA LYS A 36 -3.79 -9.58 -2.52
C LYS A 36 -5.01 -9.70 -3.41
N TYR A 37 -5.03 -8.92 -4.48
CA TYR A 37 -6.06 -8.98 -5.51
C TYR A 37 -5.55 -9.73 -6.73
N MET A 38 -6.23 -10.82 -7.09
CA MET A 38 -5.86 -11.68 -8.20
C MET A 38 -6.92 -11.69 -9.29
N LYS A 39 -6.50 -11.61 -10.55
CA LYS A 39 -7.36 -11.74 -11.73
C LYS A 39 -6.67 -12.65 -12.74
N LYS A 40 -7.38 -13.69 -13.19
CA LYS A 40 -6.86 -14.70 -14.14
C LYS A 40 -5.53 -15.36 -13.71
N GLY A 41 -5.30 -15.49 -12.41
CA GLY A 41 -4.07 -16.10 -11.85
C GLY A 41 -2.92 -15.11 -11.63
N GLU A 42 -3.07 -13.85 -12.02
CA GLU A 42 -2.06 -12.80 -11.82
C GLU A 42 -2.48 -11.86 -10.69
N ILE A 43 -1.53 -11.51 -9.82
CA ILE A 43 -1.74 -10.50 -8.78
C ILE A 43 -1.57 -9.13 -9.41
N PHE A 44 -2.58 -8.27 -9.28
CA PHE A 44 -2.55 -6.93 -9.90
C PHE A 44 -2.53 -5.79 -8.88
N ALA A 45 -2.95 -6.04 -7.64
CA ALA A 45 -2.95 -5.03 -6.58
C ALA A 45 -2.88 -5.67 -5.19
N TYR A 46 -2.55 -4.86 -4.20
CA TYR A 46 -2.53 -5.21 -2.78
C TYR A 46 -3.22 -4.14 -1.96
N ASP A 47 -3.91 -4.55 -0.90
CA ASP A 47 -4.21 -3.68 0.23
C ASP A 47 -3.19 -3.98 1.32
N ILE A 48 -2.51 -2.95 1.81
CA ILE A 48 -1.57 -3.03 2.94
C ILE A 48 -2.16 -2.33 4.15
N ILE A 49 -1.89 -2.84 5.35
CA ILE A 49 -2.26 -2.19 6.61
C ILE A 49 -1.00 -1.56 7.19
N VAL A 50 -1.04 -0.26 7.47
CA VAL A 50 0.08 0.52 7.98
C VAL A 50 -0.37 1.42 9.13
N ASP A 51 0.54 1.75 10.03
CA ASP A 51 0.27 2.77 11.05
C ASP A 51 0.40 4.19 10.50
N LYS A 52 0.07 5.21 11.30
CA LYS A 52 0.11 6.62 10.88
C LYS A 52 1.50 7.13 10.47
N ASP A 53 2.56 6.64 11.11
CA ASP A 53 3.95 7.00 10.81
C ASP A 53 4.42 6.32 9.52
N GLU A 54 4.09 5.05 9.36
CA GLU A 54 4.32 4.27 8.13
C GLU A 54 3.55 4.86 6.95
N LEU A 55 2.27 5.23 7.13
CA LEU A 55 1.43 5.83 6.10
C LEU A 55 2.12 7.02 5.44
N LYS A 56 2.66 7.95 6.23
CA LYS A 56 3.34 9.14 5.68
C LYS A 56 4.53 8.77 4.79
N LYS A 57 5.27 7.73 5.15
CA LYS A 57 6.44 7.29 4.39
C LYS A 57 6.02 6.57 3.12
N VAL A 58 5.03 5.67 3.22
CA VAL A 58 4.45 4.96 2.08
C VAL A 58 3.85 5.96 1.09
N THR A 59 3.01 6.89 1.54
CA THR A 59 2.39 7.91 0.66
C THR A 59 3.46 8.72 -0.07
N LYS A 60 4.50 9.19 0.64
CA LYS A 60 5.60 9.91 0.01
C LYS A 60 6.31 9.08 -1.06
N ARG A 61 6.53 7.78 -0.80
CA ARG A 61 7.18 6.87 -1.75
C ARG A 61 6.31 6.62 -2.98
N LEU A 62 5.00 6.49 -2.79
CA LEU A 62 4.03 6.34 -3.87
C LEU A 62 3.96 7.60 -4.76
N GLU A 63 4.01 8.79 -4.18
CA GLU A 63 4.08 10.05 -4.92
C GLU A 63 5.35 10.15 -5.79
N GLU A 64 6.46 9.50 -5.42
CA GLU A 64 7.67 9.44 -6.26
C GLU A 64 7.51 8.52 -7.48
N PHE A 65 6.61 7.54 -7.45
CA PHE A 65 6.34 6.68 -8.62
C PHE A 65 5.44 7.35 -9.67
N ASP A 66 4.62 8.32 -9.26
CA ASP A 66 3.72 9.06 -10.16
C ASP A 66 4.44 10.21 -10.90
N CYS A 67 5.71 10.49 -10.58
CA CYS A 67 6.48 11.65 -11.03
C CYS A 67 7.43 11.39 -12.22
#